data_AF-A0A357WYE4-F1
#
_entry.id   AF-A0A357WYE4-F1
#
_cell.length_a   1.000
_cell.length_b   1.000
_cell.length_c   1.000
_cell.angle_alpha   90.00
_cell.angle_beta   90.00
_cell.angle_gamma   90.00
#
_symmetry.space_group_name_H-M   'P 1'
#
loop_
_entity.id
_entity.type
_entity.pdbx_description
1 polymer ?
#
loop_
_entity_poly.entity_id
_entity_poly.type
_entity_poly.pdbx_seq_one_letter_code
_entity_poly.pdbx_strand_id
1 'polypeptide(L)' 'KFDYTKGFKFSTYATWWIRQAITRAIADQARTIRIPVHMVET' A
#
# COMPACT_ATOMS: atom_id res chain seq x y z
N LYS A 1 -10.26 3.89 -3.24
CA LYS A 1 -11.39 3.50 -4.13
C LYS A 1 -11.42 4.44 -5.34
N PHE A 2 -11.37 3.91 -6.57
CA PHE A 2 -11.39 4.70 -7.80
C PHE A 2 -12.82 5.06 -8.21
N ASP A 3 -13.02 6.26 -8.73
CA ASP A 3 -14.29 6.78 -9.24
C ASP A 3 -14.10 7.24 -10.69
N TYR A 4 -14.77 6.55 -11.61
CA TYR A 4 -14.61 6.74 -13.06
C TYR A 4 -15.32 7.98 -13.59
N THR A 5 -16.22 8.59 -12.81
CA THR A 5 -16.99 9.79 -13.21
C THR A 5 -16.16 11.07 -13.15
N LYS A 6 -15.01 11.04 -12.46
CA LYS A 6 -14.14 12.20 -12.23
C LYS A 6 -13.15 12.50 -13.38
N GLY A 7 -13.17 11.75 -14.48
CA GLY A 7 -12.36 12.02 -15.67
C GLY A 7 -10.85 11.78 -15.52
N PHE A 8 -10.38 11.31 -14.37
CA PHE A 8 -8.97 10.99 -14.13
C PHE A 8 -8.63 9.56 -14.56
N LYS A 9 -7.47 9.39 -15.19
CA LYS A 9 -6.97 8.06 -15.58
C LYS A 9 -6.76 7.21 -14.32
N PHE A 10 -7.20 5.95 -14.37
CA PHE A 10 -7.05 4.98 -13.28
C PHE A 10 -5.60 4.87 -12.78
N SER A 11 -4.64 4.91 -13.71
CA SER A 11 -3.20 4.85 -13.40
C SER A 11 -2.74 5.94 -12.42
N THR A 12 -3.32 7.13 -12.46
CA THR A 12 -3.00 8.24 -11.55
C THR A 12 -3.35 7.91 -10.10
N TYR A 13 -4.47 7.22 -9.88
CA TYR A 13 -4.91 6.83 -8.54
C TYR A 13 -4.27 5.51 -8.10
N ALA A 14 -4.21 4.53 -9.00
CA ALA A 14 -3.74 3.18 -8.72
C ALA A 14 -2.30 3.15 -8.23
N THR A 15 -1.43 4.04 -8.73
CA THR A 15 0.00 4.06 -8.36
C THR A 15 0.21 4.21 -6.86
N TRP A 16 -0.57 5.05 -6.18
CA TRP A 16 -0.48 5.24 -4.72
C TRP A 16 -0.88 3.99 -3.95
N TRP A 17 -1.99 3.37 -4.34
CA TRP A 17 -2.50 2.17 -3.67
C TRP A 17 -1.63 0.94 -3.92
N ILE A 18 -1.07 0.82 -5.12
CA ILE A 18 -0.14 -0.26 -5.47
C ILE A 18 1.14 -0.13 -4.63
N ARG A 19 1.73 1.06 -4.56
CA ARG A 19 2.92 1.31 -3.73
C ARG A 19 2.64 0.99 -2.25
N GLN A 20 1.53 1.49 -1.72
CA GLN A 20 1.15 1.25 -0.32
C GLN A 20 0.89 -0.23 -0.02
N ALA A 21 0.21 -0.95 -0.92
CA ALA A 21 -0.07 -2.37 -0.76
C ALA A 21 1.22 -3.21 -0.74
N ILE A 22 2.19 -2.90 -1.61
CA ILE A 22 3.49 -3.58 -1.64
C ILE A 22 4.26 -3.36 -0.33
N THR A 23 4.39 -2.11 0.12
CA THR A 23 5.10 -1.80 1.37
C THR A 23 4.47 -2.52 2.57
N ARG A 24 3.14 -2.57 2.63
CA ARG A 24 2.40 -3.26 3.70
C ARG A 24 2.56 -4.77 3.63
N ALA A 25 2.50 -5.37 2.43
CA ALA A 25 2.71 -6.80 2.24
C ALA A 25 4.11 -7.23 2.70
N ILE A 26 5.14 -6.43 2.39
CA ILE A 26 6.51 -6.66 2.85
C ILE A 26 6.57 -6.57 4.38
N ALA A 27 6.03 -5.53 4.99
CA ALA A 27 6.07 -5.38 6.45
C ALA A 27 5.32 -6.50 7.19
N ASP A 28 4.22 -7.00 6.61
CA ASP A 28 3.39 -8.04 7.19
C ASP A 28 3.95 -9.47 7.00
N GLN A 29 4.69 -9.73 5.91
CA GLN A 29 5.13 -11.09 5.52
C GLN A 29 6.65 -11.31 5.54
N ALA A 30 7.47 -10.26 5.69
CA ALA A 30 8.94 -10.41 5.65
C ALA A 30 9.53 -11.10 6.89
N ARG A 31 8.76 -11.26 7.98
CA ARG A 31 9.24 -11.90 9.21
C ARG A 31 8.36 -13.09 9.58
N THR A 32 9.00 -14.20 9.96
CA THR A 32 8.34 -15.42 10.47
C THR A 32 7.45 -15.13 11.68
N ILE A 33 7.79 -14.09 12.46
CA ILE A 33 6.98 -13.57 13.56
C ILE A 33 6.53 -12.16 13.18
N ARG A 34 5.21 -11.95 13.17
CA ARG A 34 4.58 -10.67 12.82
C ARG A 34 4.92 -9.61 13.87
N ILE A 35 5.48 -8.49 13.43
CA ILE A 35 5.77 -7.32 14.27
C ILE A 35 4.98 -6.12 13.72
N PRO A 36 4.32 -5.30 14.57
CA PRO A 36 3.57 -4.14 14.11
C PRO A 36 4.41 -3.14 13.30
N VAL A 37 3.83 -2.53 12.25
CA VAL A 37 4.50 -1.59 11.33
C VAL A 37 5.16 -0.40 12.04
N HIS A 38 4.52 0.16 13.08
CA HIS A 38 5.07 1.32 13.81
C HIS A 38 6.33 0.99 14.64
N MET A 39 6.65 -0.29 14.83
CA MET A 39 7.89 -0.72 15.51
C MET A 39 9.10 -0.77 14.58
N VAL A 40 8.91 -0.57 13.26
CA VAL A 40 9.97 -0.61 12.25
C VAL A 40 10.44 0.80 11.86
N GLU A 41 9.76 1.85 12.32
CA GLU A 41 10.02 3.27 11.99
C GLU A 41 10.73 4.07 13.11
N THR A 42 11.53 3.43 13.96
CA THR A 42 12.46 4.09 14.92
C THR A 42 13.89 3.84 14.54
#